data_AF-A0A5J9V6W5-F1
#
_entry.id   AF-A0A5J9V6W5-F1
#
_cell.length_a   1.000
_cell.length_b   1.000
_cell.length_c   1.000
_cell.angle_alpha   90.00
_cell.angle_beta   90.00
_cell.angle_gamma   90.00
#
_symmetry.space_group_name_H-M   'P 1'
#
loop_
_entity.id
_entity.type
_entity.pdbx_description
1 polymer ?
#
loop_
_entity_poly.entity_id
_entity_poly.type
_entity_poly.pdbx_seq_one_letter_code
_entity_poly.pdbx_strand_id
1 'polypeptide(L)'
;MDSIFTIAFGLDLDTLGGSSEGSRFAAAFDDASEFTLLRYVNPFWKATRLLNVGAEATLKERIKIVDEFVYKRIRSRAQELSSAKAQDPDSRQDILSRFIQTATDDYGTVDYKYLRDIILNIVIAGKDTTAGALAWFLFMACKHPEIQTKIFQEVTESTNAGETTSADEFAQSLTDQALNKMHYLHAVITETLRLYPSVPLDNKQCFSDDVLPDGSSVSKGDIVFYVPYAMGRMEYLWGKDADVFRPERWIDENGEFRPESPFKFTAFQAGPRICLGKEFAYRQMKIFAAVLLRFFAFRLRDENACVNYRTMITLHIEEGLHVTATAR
;
A
#
# COMPACT_ATOMS: atom_id res chain seq x y z
N MET A 1 -2.49 7.22 5.67
CA MET A 1 -2.19 8.40 4.84
C MET A 1 -1.04 9.18 5.47
N ASP A 2 -1.18 9.58 6.74
CA ASP A 2 -0.17 10.34 7.50
C ASP A 2 1.25 9.76 7.40
N SER A 3 1.45 8.46 7.68
CA SER A 3 2.79 7.84 7.57
C SER A 3 3.45 8.01 6.19
N ILE A 4 2.68 7.87 5.10
CA ILE A 4 3.19 8.09 3.74
C ILE A 4 3.54 9.56 3.54
N PHE A 5 2.71 10.48 4.06
CA PHE A 5 2.98 11.90 3.95
C PHE A 5 4.19 12.37 4.76
N THR A 6 4.38 11.84 5.97
CA THR A 6 5.55 12.10 6.79
C THR A 6 6.83 11.65 6.06
N ILE A 7 6.83 10.45 5.49
CA ILE A 7 8.02 9.89 4.82
C ILE A 7 8.26 10.54 3.46
N ALA A 8 7.19 10.79 2.69
CA ALA A 8 7.33 11.31 1.34
C ALA A 8 7.52 12.84 1.31
N PHE A 9 6.99 13.58 2.29
CA PHE A 9 6.96 15.05 2.28
C PHE A 9 7.48 15.71 3.56
N GLY A 10 7.86 14.95 4.58
CA GLY A 10 8.20 15.51 5.89
C GLY A 10 7.03 16.27 6.53
N LEU A 11 5.78 15.89 6.20
CA LEU A 11 4.58 16.58 6.68
C LEU A 11 3.65 15.58 7.35
N ASP A 12 3.23 15.89 8.57
CA ASP A 12 2.06 15.26 9.17
C ASP A 12 0.80 15.95 8.67
N LEU A 13 -0.10 15.19 8.03
CA LEU A 13 -1.38 15.72 7.57
C LEU A 13 -2.40 15.84 8.72
N ASP A 14 -2.12 15.20 9.85
CA ASP A 14 -3.00 15.13 11.00
C ASP A 14 -4.43 14.70 10.61
N THR A 15 -4.53 13.65 9.79
CA THR A 15 -5.85 13.13 9.37
C THR A 15 -6.58 12.46 10.55
N LEU A 16 -5.85 12.03 11.58
CA LEU A 16 -6.40 11.46 12.81
C LEU A 16 -6.87 12.53 13.82
N GLY A 17 -6.21 13.69 13.91
CA GLY A 17 -6.61 14.81 14.77
C GLY A 17 -7.67 15.73 14.17
N GLY A 18 -8.05 15.50 12.91
CA GLY A 18 -9.16 16.20 12.26
C GLY A 18 -8.77 17.52 11.59
N SER A 19 -7.53 17.65 11.12
CA SER A 19 -7.11 18.79 10.31
C SER A 19 -8.03 18.98 9.09
N SER A 20 -8.56 20.20 8.94
CA SER A 20 -9.49 20.54 7.86
C SER A 20 -8.85 20.47 6.46
N GLU A 21 -7.55 20.75 6.34
CA GLU A 21 -6.84 20.73 5.05
C GLU A 21 -6.48 19.28 4.65
N GLY A 22 -5.96 18.47 5.58
CA GLY A 22 -5.62 17.07 5.35
C GLY A 22 -6.86 16.22 5.00
N SER A 23 -7.95 16.39 5.74
CA SER A 23 -9.21 15.69 5.49
C SER A 23 -9.82 16.07 4.14
N ARG A 24 -9.74 17.35 3.75
CA ARG A 24 -10.21 17.83 2.44
C ARG A 24 -9.37 17.27 1.30
N PHE A 25 -8.04 17.22 1.45
CA PHE A 25 -7.16 16.58 0.49
C PHE A 25 -7.50 15.09 0.34
N ALA A 26 -7.66 14.38 1.46
CA ALA A 26 -7.98 12.97 1.48
C ALA A 26 -9.28 12.63 0.74
N ALA A 27 -10.35 13.36 1.06
CA ALA A 27 -11.65 13.17 0.39
C ALA A 27 -11.57 13.48 -1.11
N ALA A 28 -10.89 14.56 -1.50
CA ALA A 28 -10.73 14.90 -2.92
C ALA A 28 -9.90 13.86 -3.68
N PHE A 29 -8.90 13.28 -3.03
CA PHE A 29 -8.06 12.23 -3.59
C PHE A 29 -8.84 10.92 -3.81
N ASP A 30 -9.67 10.52 -2.85
CA ASP A 30 -10.51 9.32 -2.95
C ASP A 30 -11.55 9.47 -4.07
N ASP A 31 -12.25 10.61 -4.12
CA ASP A 31 -13.18 10.95 -5.20
C ASP A 31 -12.49 10.92 -6.57
N ALA A 32 -11.29 11.51 -6.68
CA ALA A 32 -10.55 11.55 -7.93
C ALA A 32 -10.15 10.15 -8.43
N SER A 33 -9.79 9.25 -7.51
CA SER A 33 -9.46 7.86 -7.82
C SER A 33 -10.68 7.08 -8.31
N GLU A 34 -11.82 7.22 -7.61
CA GLU A 34 -13.09 6.58 -7.97
C GLU A 34 -13.60 7.05 -9.35
N PHE A 35 -13.64 8.36 -9.59
CA PHE A 35 -14.08 8.88 -10.89
C PHE A 35 -13.11 8.56 -12.04
N THR A 36 -11.81 8.42 -11.75
CA THR A 36 -10.85 7.98 -12.78
C THR A 36 -11.13 6.53 -13.19
N LEU A 37 -11.53 5.65 -12.25
CA LEU A 37 -11.90 4.28 -12.56
C LEU A 37 -13.14 4.20 -13.48
N LEU A 38 -14.10 5.13 -13.33
CA LEU A 38 -15.28 5.18 -14.21
C LEU A 38 -14.92 5.33 -15.69
N ARG A 39 -13.74 5.84 -16.04
CA ARG A 39 -13.27 5.93 -17.43
C ARG A 39 -13.04 4.58 -18.08
N TYR A 40 -12.76 3.53 -17.31
CA TYR A 40 -12.59 2.17 -17.83
C TYR A 40 -13.92 1.53 -18.21
N VAL A 41 -15.03 1.92 -17.56
CA VAL A 41 -16.37 1.37 -17.80
C VAL A 41 -17.25 2.26 -18.68
N ASN A 42 -16.98 3.58 -18.71
CA ASN A 42 -17.75 4.53 -19.50
C ASN A 42 -17.02 4.88 -20.82
N PRO A 43 -17.40 4.29 -21.98
CA PRO A 43 -16.74 4.58 -23.26
C PRO A 43 -16.91 6.04 -23.73
N PHE A 44 -17.87 6.78 -23.18
CA PHE A 44 -18.15 8.17 -23.52
C PHE A 44 -17.47 9.18 -22.58
N TRP A 45 -16.56 8.75 -21.71
CA TRP A 45 -15.90 9.61 -20.72
C TRP A 45 -15.22 10.85 -21.35
N LYS A 46 -14.71 10.73 -22.59
CA LYS A 46 -14.11 11.86 -23.32
C LYS A 46 -15.14 12.94 -23.67
N ALA A 47 -16.36 12.54 -24.02
CA ALA A 47 -17.44 13.48 -24.34
C ALA A 47 -17.94 14.18 -23.07
N THR A 48 -18.15 13.44 -21.98
CA THR A 48 -18.53 14.03 -20.68
C THR A 48 -17.45 14.95 -20.13
N ARG A 49 -16.17 14.64 -20.38
CA ARG A 49 -15.04 15.52 -20.07
C ARG A 49 -15.04 16.80 -20.89
N LEU A 50 -15.29 16.70 -22.21
CA LEU A 50 -15.37 17.87 -23.08
C LEU A 50 -16.52 18.81 -22.69
N LEU A 51 -17.68 18.23 -22.36
CA LEU A 51 -18.86 18.98 -21.92
C LEU A 51 -18.77 19.43 -20.45
N ASN A 52 -17.78 18.96 -19.71
CA ASN A 52 -17.61 19.23 -18.28
C ASN A 52 -18.88 18.93 -17.47
N VAL A 53 -19.40 17.71 -17.61
CA VAL A 53 -20.62 17.24 -16.92
C VAL A 53 -20.39 15.93 -16.16
N GLY A 54 -21.21 15.69 -15.13
CA GLY A 54 -21.19 14.47 -14.34
C GLY A 54 -19.85 14.22 -13.63
N ALA A 55 -19.45 12.95 -13.54
CA ALA A 55 -18.23 12.52 -12.85
C ALA A 55 -16.95 13.23 -13.34
N GLU A 56 -16.86 13.56 -14.64
CA GLU A 56 -15.68 14.25 -15.18
C GLU A 56 -15.58 15.72 -14.74
N ALA A 57 -16.72 16.39 -14.55
CA ALA A 57 -16.76 17.75 -13.99
C ALA A 57 -16.25 17.75 -12.55
N THR A 58 -16.78 16.83 -11.74
CA THR A 58 -16.36 16.66 -10.35
C THR A 58 -14.89 16.25 -10.26
N LEU A 59 -14.44 15.31 -11.10
CA LEU A 59 -13.03 14.91 -11.18
C LEU A 59 -12.10 16.11 -11.47
N LYS A 60 -12.49 17.01 -12.38
CA LYS A 60 -11.71 18.23 -12.65
C LYS A 60 -11.57 19.12 -11.42
N GLU A 61 -12.66 19.30 -10.65
CA GLU A 61 -12.63 20.07 -9.41
C GLU A 61 -11.77 19.39 -8.34
N ARG A 62 -11.86 18.06 -8.21
CA ARG A 62 -11.05 17.30 -7.24
C ARG A 62 -9.57 17.32 -7.57
N ILE A 63 -9.21 17.14 -8.84
CA ILE A 63 -7.82 17.27 -9.29
C ILE A 63 -7.27 18.65 -8.97
N LYS A 64 -8.07 19.72 -9.10
CA LYS A 64 -7.63 21.07 -8.73
C LYS A 64 -7.27 21.17 -7.24
N ILE A 65 -8.08 20.60 -6.35
CA ILE A 65 -7.79 20.58 -4.90
C ILE A 65 -6.49 19.80 -4.61
N VAL A 66 -6.34 18.63 -5.22
CA VAL A 66 -5.15 17.79 -5.08
C VAL A 66 -3.89 18.52 -5.58
N ASP A 67 -3.96 19.12 -6.77
CA ASP A 67 -2.85 19.84 -7.37
C ASP A 67 -2.48 21.08 -6.56
N GLU A 68 -3.46 21.89 -6.13
CA GLU A 68 -3.21 23.06 -5.28
C GLU A 68 -2.46 22.69 -4.01
N PHE A 69 -2.89 21.61 -3.35
CA PHE A 69 -2.25 21.10 -2.14
C PHE A 69 -0.81 20.63 -2.41
N VAL A 70 -0.60 19.79 -3.43
CA VAL A 70 0.72 19.24 -3.75
C VAL A 70 1.68 20.33 -4.20
N TYR A 71 1.27 21.24 -5.08
CA TYR A 71 2.12 22.35 -5.52
C TYR A 71 2.43 23.33 -4.39
N LYS A 72 1.49 23.58 -3.47
CA LYS A 72 1.76 24.38 -2.25
C LYS A 72 2.87 23.70 -1.43
N ARG A 73 2.80 22.38 -1.23
CA ARG A 73 3.81 21.65 -0.46
C ARG A 73 5.18 21.59 -1.13
N ILE A 74 5.23 21.32 -2.44
CA ILE A 74 6.49 21.32 -3.20
C ILE A 74 7.18 22.68 -3.09
N ARG A 75 6.44 23.79 -3.27
CA ARG A 75 6.99 25.14 -3.18
C ARG A 75 7.49 25.48 -1.78
N SER A 76 6.72 25.16 -0.73
CA SER A 76 7.16 25.33 0.66
C SER A 76 8.46 24.58 0.91
N ARG A 77 8.53 23.31 0.47
CA ARG A 77 9.71 22.47 0.71
C ARG A 77 10.93 22.93 -0.06
N ALA A 78 10.77 23.38 -1.31
CA ALA A 78 11.86 23.96 -2.09
C ALA A 78 12.40 25.25 -1.43
N GLN A 79 11.53 26.09 -0.89
CA GLN A 79 11.92 27.29 -0.15
C GLN A 79 12.65 26.94 1.15
N GLU A 80 12.15 25.99 1.93
CA GLU A 80 12.81 25.46 3.14
C GLU A 80 14.23 24.96 2.81
N LEU A 81 14.41 24.19 1.73
CA LEU A 81 15.71 23.69 1.30
C LEU A 81 16.67 24.79 0.85
N SER A 82 16.16 25.86 0.21
CA SER A 82 16.97 27.00 -0.24
C SER A 82 17.40 27.93 0.91
N SER A 83 16.59 27.99 1.98
CA SER A 83 16.80 28.89 3.13
C SER A 83 17.50 28.21 4.31
N ALA A 84 17.40 26.89 4.43
CA ALA A 84 18.15 26.12 5.39
C ALA A 84 19.64 26.22 5.07
N LYS A 85 20.44 26.71 6.03
CA LYS A 85 21.91 26.53 5.99
C LYS A 85 22.17 25.05 5.75
N ALA A 86 23.05 24.74 4.81
CA ALA A 86 23.35 23.41 4.28
C ALA A 86 23.92 22.39 5.30
N GLN A 87 23.57 22.45 6.59
CA GLN A 87 24.22 21.72 7.68
C GLN A 87 23.27 20.95 8.61
N ASP A 88 21.94 20.95 8.41
CA ASP A 88 21.08 20.03 9.17
C ASP A 88 20.80 18.73 8.38
N PRO A 89 21.47 17.61 8.71
CA PRO A 89 21.26 16.34 8.03
C PRO A 89 19.86 15.73 8.23
N ASP A 90 19.11 16.14 9.28
CA ASP A 90 17.74 15.66 9.50
C ASP A 90 16.73 16.32 8.55
N SER A 91 17.02 17.55 8.12
CA SER A 91 16.20 18.29 7.15
C SER A 91 16.15 17.68 5.73
N ARG A 92 16.83 16.55 5.47
CA ARG A 92 17.07 15.99 4.12
C ARG A 92 16.54 14.57 3.90
N GLN A 93 15.77 14.03 4.84
CA GLN A 93 15.47 12.59 4.84
C GLN A 93 14.21 12.20 4.05
N ASP A 94 13.32 13.14 3.73
CA ASP A 94 12.11 12.83 2.98
C ASP A 94 12.34 12.67 1.47
N ILE A 95 11.49 11.88 0.83
CA ILE A 95 11.61 11.51 -0.58
C ILE A 95 11.51 12.75 -1.50
N LEU A 96 10.62 13.69 -1.17
CA LEU A 96 10.45 14.93 -1.93
C LEU A 96 11.73 15.77 -1.96
N SER A 97 12.41 15.91 -0.82
CA SER A 97 13.68 16.64 -0.76
C SER A 97 14.75 16.05 -1.69
N ARG A 98 14.82 14.72 -1.77
CA ARG A 98 15.75 14.02 -2.67
C ARG A 98 15.39 14.22 -4.14
N PHE A 99 14.09 14.19 -4.48
CA PHE A 99 13.64 14.45 -5.84
C PHE A 99 13.83 15.91 -6.25
N ILE A 100 13.61 16.88 -5.38
CA ILE A 100 13.89 18.30 -5.67
C ILE A 100 15.36 18.48 -6.07
N GLN A 101 16.29 17.87 -5.32
CA GLN A 101 17.72 17.95 -5.64
C GLN A 101 18.07 17.36 -7.01
N THR A 102 17.45 16.23 -7.36
CA THR A 102 17.72 15.57 -8.65
C THR A 102 16.98 16.23 -9.82
N ALA A 103 15.83 16.84 -9.56
CA ALA A 103 15.01 17.54 -10.55
C ALA A 103 15.37 19.02 -10.71
N THR A 104 16.40 19.49 -9.99
CA THR A 104 16.99 20.81 -10.19
C THR A 104 18.08 20.65 -11.25
N ASP A 105 17.91 21.31 -12.40
CA ASP A 105 18.94 21.32 -13.44
C ASP A 105 20.18 22.13 -13.01
N ASP A 106 21.25 22.08 -13.82
CA ASP A 106 22.49 22.84 -13.59
C ASP A 106 22.26 24.36 -13.52
N TYR A 107 21.11 24.85 -13.96
CA TYR A 107 20.70 26.25 -13.94
C TYR A 107 19.79 26.61 -12.75
N GLY A 108 19.46 25.65 -11.87
CA GLY A 108 18.61 25.86 -10.71
C GLY A 108 17.11 25.81 -10.99
N THR A 109 16.68 25.39 -12.18
CA THR A 109 15.27 25.28 -12.56
C THR A 109 14.68 23.97 -12.05
N VAL A 110 13.58 24.06 -11.31
CA VAL A 110 12.85 22.91 -10.77
C VAL A 110 11.67 22.55 -11.67
N ASP A 111 11.61 21.32 -12.18
CA ASP A 111 10.41 20.81 -12.85
C ASP A 111 9.33 20.43 -11.84
N TYR A 112 8.51 21.42 -11.48
CA TYR A 112 7.40 21.25 -10.54
C TYR A 112 6.37 20.22 -11.01
N LYS A 113 6.15 20.08 -12.32
CA LYS A 113 5.17 19.12 -12.84
C LYS A 113 5.67 17.70 -12.65
N TYR A 114 6.93 17.44 -12.98
CA TYR A 114 7.59 16.16 -12.75
C TYR A 114 7.55 15.77 -11.27
N LEU A 115 7.88 16.70 -10.37
CA LEU A 115 7.79 16.48 -8.94
C LEU A 115 6.36 16.16 -8.49
N ARG A 116 5.36 16.93 -8.96
CA ARG A 116 3.94 16.66 -8.69
C ARG A 116 3.56 15.25 -9.12
N ASP A 117 3.93 14.84 -10.33
CA ASP A 117 3.58 13.53 -10.89
C ASP A 117 4.21 12.38 -10.09
N ILE A 118 5.49 12.47 -9.73
CA ILE A 118 6.18 11.45 -8.90
C ILE A 118 5.51 11.34 -7.54
N ILE A 119 5.26 12.47 -6.91
CA ILE A 119 4.68 12.53 -5.57
C ILE A 119 3.29 11.88 -5.55
N LEU A 120 2.43 12.25 -6.50
CA LEU A 120 1.10 11.65 -6.60
C LEU A 120 1.21 10.14 -6.82
N ASN A 121 2.13 9.69 -7.67
CA ASN A 121 2.36 8.26 -7.87
C ASN A 121 2.74 7.54 -6.57
N ILE A 122 3.60 8.14 -5.72
CA ILE A 122 3.97 7.56 -4.42
C ILE A 122 2.76 7.51 -3.47
N VAL A 123 1.97 8.57 -3.40
CA VAL A 123 0.79 8.63 -2.52
C VAL A 123 -0.27 7.61 -2.96
N ILE A 124 -0.58 7.56 -4.26
CA ILE A 124 -1.52 6.60 -4.86
C ILE A 124 -1.06 5.17 -4.58
N ALA A 125 0.19 4.87 -4.90
CA ALA A 125 0.71 3.51 -4.75
C ALA A 125 0.83 3.09 -3.28
N GLY A 126 1.23 3.98 -2.38
CA GLY A 126 1.55 3.64 -0.99
C GLY A 126 0.37 3.66 -0.03
N LYS A 127 -0.65 4.52 -0.27
CA LYS A 127 -1.78 4.69 0.65
C LYS A 127 -2.74 3.49 0.62
N ASP A 128 -3.43 3.33 -0.49
CA ASP A 128 -4.61 2.45 -0.54
C ASP A 128 -4.20 0.97 -0.58
N THR A 129 -3.06 0.67 -1.20
CA THR A 129 -2.56 -0.70 -1.26
C THR A 129 -2.18 -1.23 0.12
N THR A 130 -1.44 -0.44 0.91
CA THR A 130 -0.99 -0.83 2.26
C THR A 130 -2.16 -0.85 3.25
N ALA A 131 -3.05 0.14 3.19
CA ALA A 131 -4.24 0.19 4.04
C ALA A 131 -5.18 -1.00 3.77
N GLY A 132 -5.42 -1.33 2.50
CA GLY A 132 -6.20 -2.50 2.11
C GLY A 132 -5.57 -3.80 2.60
N ALA A 133 -4.25 -3.98 2.41
CA ALA A 133 -3.53 -5.15 2.89
C ALA A 133 -3.65 -5.33 4.42
N LEU A 134 -3.51 -4.24 5.18
CA LEU A 134 -3.64 -4.26 6.64
C LEU A 134 -5.07 -4.57 7.10
N ALA A 135 -6.08 -4.07 6.39
CA ALA A 135 -7.48 -4.41 6.69
C ALA A 135 -7.73 -5.91 6.48
N TRP A 136 -7.30 -6.47 5.35
CA TRP A 136 -7.40 -7.91 5.10
C TRP A 136 -6.56 -8.74 6.08
N PHE A 137 -5.40 -8.25 6.49
CA PHE A 137 -4.56 -8.89 7.50
C PHE A 137 -5.30 -8.99 8.84
N LEU A 138 -5.91 -7.89 9.30
CA LEU A 138 -6.71 -7.89 10.54
C LEU A 138 -7.92 -8.81 10.41
N PHE A 139 -8.59 -8.83 9.25
CA PHE A 139 -9.68 -9.76 8.99
C PHE A 139 -9.23 -11.22 9.14
N MET A 140 -8.10 -11.60 8.50
CA MET A 140 -7.55 -12.95 8.60
C MET A 140 -7.07 -13.28 10.01
N ALA A 141 -6.44 -12.34 10.71
CA ALA A 141 -6.03 -12.50 12.10
C ALA A 141 -7.24 -12.74 13.03
N CYS A 142 -8.39 -12.09 12.77
CA CYS A 142 -9.61 -12.34 13.53
C CYS A 142 -10.23 -13.71 13.22
N LYS A 143 -10.15 -14.19 11.97
CA LYS A 143 -10.63 -15.53 11.58
C LYS A 143 -9.72 -16.66 12.08
N HIS A 144 -8.47 -16.35 12.43
CA HIS A 144 -7.45 -17.29 12.91
C HIS A 144 -6.82 -16.82 14.24
N PRO A 145 -7.53 -16.93 15.38
CA PRO A 145 -7.05 -16.41 16.67
C PRO A 145 -5.69 -16.95 17.11
N GLU A 146 -5.36 -18.18 16.73
CA GLU A 146 -4.07 -18.83 16.99
C GLU A 146 -2.89 -18.06 16.39
N ILE A 147 -3.10 -17.40 15.25
CA ILE A 147 -2.07 -16.61 14.56
C ILE A 147 -1.77 -15.34 15.35
N GLN A 148 -2.77 -14.69 15.94
CA GLN A 148 -2.55 -13.52 16.79
C GLN A 148 -1.65 -13.86 17.99
N THR A 149 -1.82 -15.05 18.58
CA THR A 149 -0.98 -15.52 19.69
C THR A 149 0.46 -15.80 19.24
N LYS A 150 0.65 -16.48 18.10
CA LYS A 150 2.00 -16.74 17.55
C LYS A 150 2.73 -15.45 17.19
N ILE A 151 2.05 -14.50 16.56
CA ILE A 151 2.62 -13.18 16.24
C ILE A 151 2.97 -12.42 17.52
N PHE A 152 2.08 -12.42 18.52
CA PHE A 152 2.34 -11.77 19.80
C PHE A 152 3.62 -12.32 20.45
N GLN A 153 3.80 -13.64 20.47
CA GLN A 153 5.00 -14.30 20.98
C GLN A 153 6.25 -13.90 20.19
N GLU A 154 6.22 -14.05 18.86
CA GLU A 154 7.34 -13.71 17.97
C GLU A 154 7.77 -12.23 18.13
N VAL A 155 6.80 -11.32 18.20
CA VAL A 155 7.04 -9.89 18.36
C VAL A 155 7.70 -9.61 19.70
N THR A 156 7.19 -10.21 20.78
CA THR A 156 7.71 -10.05 22.15
C THR A 156 9.16 -10.53 22.25
N GLU A 157 9.46 -11.69 21.66
CA GLU A 157 10.80 -12.27 21.62
C GLU A 157 11.75 -11.44 20.75
N SER A 158 11.29 -10.98 19.58
CA SER A 158 12.11 -10.21 18.64
C SER A 158 12.52 -8.84 19.19
N THR A 159 11.68 -8.24 20.02
CA THR A 159 11.92 -6.92 20.61
C THR A 159 12.47 -6.96 22.04
N ASN A 160 12.53 -8.14 22.68
CA ASN A 160 12.79 -8.30 24.12
C ASN A 160 11.87 -7.43 24.98
N ALA A 161 10.63 -7.19 24.54
CA ALA A 161 9.70 -6.34 25.27
C ALA A 161 9.13 -7.10 26.47
N GLY A 162 9.31 -6.56 27.67
CA GLY A 162 8.71 -7.12 28.89
C GLY A 162 7.22 -6.80 28.99
N GLU A 163 6.55 -7.36 29.99
CA GLU A 163 5.12 -7.11 30.25
C GLU A 163 4.83 -5.63 30.54
N THR A 164 5.76 -4.92 31.20
CA THR A 164 5.62 -3.51 31.60
C THR A 164 6.15 -2.51 30.56
N THR A 165 6.56 -2.96 29.36
CA THR A 165 7.09 -2.08 28.33
C THR A 165 6.00 -1.13 27.82
N SER A 166 6.26 0.18 27.92
CA SER A 166 5.35 1.21 27.41
C SER A 166 5.26 1.18 25.88
N ALA A 167 4.22 1.81 25.31
CA ALA A 167 4.06 1.90 23.86
C ALA A 167 5.25 2.60 23.17
N ASP A 168 5.81 3.64 23.80
CA ASP A 168 6.93 4.40 23.25
C ASP A 168 8.25 3.59 23.28
N GLU A 169 8.53 2.90 24.39
CA GLU A 169 9.69 2.00 24.49
C GLU A 169 9.56 0.84 23.49
N PHE A 170 8.34 0.29 23.34
CA PHE A 170 8.09 -0.74 22.35
C PHE A 170 8.32 -0.22 20.93
N ALA A 171 7.83 0.97 20.59
CA ALA A 171 8.06 1.57 19.29
C ALA A 171 9.57 1.75 18.99
N GLN A 172 10.37 2.14 19.98
CA GLN A 172 11.83 2.25 19.85
C GLN A 172 12.52 0.89 19.69
N SER A 173 11.94 -0.18 20.25
CA SER A 173 12.47 -1.54 20.13
C SER A 173 12.26 -2.17 18.75
N LEU A 174 11.38 -1.61 17.90
CA LEU A 174 11.11 -2.05 16.52
C LEU A 174 12.23 -1.64 15.54
N THR A 175 13.46 -2.04 15.87
CA THR A 175 14.65 -1.85 15.03
C THR A 175 14.59 -2.74 13.80
N ASP A 176 15.42 -2.43 12.79
CA ASP A 176 15.60 -3.28 11.60
C ASP A 176 15.97 -4.71 11.95
N GLN A 177 16.79 -4.91 12.99
CA GLN A 177 17.17 -6.24 13.45
C GLN A 177 15.97 -6.98 14.05
N ALA A 178 15.15 -6.32 14.86
CA ALA A 178 13.93 -6.92 15.42
C ALA A 178 12.93 -7.27 14.31
N LEU A 179 12.68 -6.33 13.39
CA LEU A 179 11.80 -6.56 12.25
C LEU A 179 12.30 -7.72 11.37
N ASN A 180 13.59 -7.84 11.11
CA ASN A 180 14.12 -8.91 10.27
C ASN A 180 13.90 -10.31 10.88
N LYS A 181 13.80 -10.42 12.21
CA LYS A 181 13.51 -11.68 12.92
C LYS A 181 12.04 -12.10 12.89
N MET A 182 11.11 -11.18 12.59
CA MET A 182 9.68 -11.46 12.57
C MET A 182 9.26 -12.19 11.28
N HIS A 183 9.69 -13.44 11.14
CA HIS A 183 9.48 -14.26 9.94
C HIS A 183 8.04 -14.76 9.82
N TYR A 184 7.42 -15.18 10.91
CA TYR A 184 6.04 -15.63 10.95
C TYR A 184 5.06 -14.48 10.66
N LEU A 185 5.27 -13.30 11.24
CA LEU A 185 4.49 -12.11 10.88
C LEU A 185 4.62 -11.77 9.39
N HIS A 186 5.83 -11.88 8.83
CA HIS A 186 6.03 -11.67 7.40
C HIS A 186 5.24 -12.71 6.59
N ALA A 187 5.31 -13.98 6.97
CA ALA A 187 4.57 -15.07 6.34
C ALA A 187 3.04 -14.85 6.38
N VAL A 188 2.50 -14.38 7.50
CA VAL A 188 1.06 -14.08 7.64
C VAL A 188 0.63 -12.93 6.73
N ILE A 189 1.45 -11.87 6.65
CA ILE A 189 1.20 -10.76 5.72
C ILE A 189 1.26 -11.24 4.27
N THR A 190 2.27 -12.04 3.90
CA THR A 190 2.40 -12.58 2.54
C THR A 190 1.25 -13.52 2.19
N GLU A 191 0.81 -14.38 3.12
CA GLU A 191 -0.34 -15.26 2.92
C GLU A 191 -1.64 -14.47 2.78
N THR A 192 -1.78 -13.37 3.54
CA THR A 192 -2.89 -12.43 3.38
C THR A 192 -2.88 -11.85 1.98
N LEU A 193 -1.74 -11.37 1.48
CA LEU A 193 -1.62 -10.81 0.14
C LEU A 193 -1.79 -11.84 -0.98
N ARG A 194 -1.55 -13.14 -0.72
CA ARG A 194 -1.81 -14.20 -1.68
C ARG A 194 -3.30 -14.36 -1.93
N LEU A 195 -4.10 -14.35 -0.87
CA LEU A 195 -5.54 -14.52 -0.95
C LEU A 195 -6.28 -13.18 -1.20
N TYR A 196 -5.78 -12.08 -0.66
CA TYR A 196 -6.38 -10.76 -0.76
C TYR A 196 -5.34 -9.75 -1.23
N PRO A 197 -4.83 -9.87 -2.47
CA PRO A 197 -3.90 -8.91 -3.02
C PRO A 197 -4.57 -7.56 -3.15
N SER A 198 -3.87 -6.50 -2.72
CA SER A 198 -4.41 -5.14 -2.80
C SER A 198 -4.73 -4.72 -4.22
N VAL A 199 -4.02 -5.23 -5.23
CA VAL A 199 -4.34 -5.04 -6.66
C VAL A 199 -4.73 -6.41 -7.24
N PRO A 200 -6.03 -6.71 -7.37
CA PRO A 200 -6.51 -8.05 -7.72
C PRO A 200 -6.43 -8.40 -9.21
N LEU A 201 -6.29 -7.38 -10.06
CA LEU A 201 -6.26 -7.46 -11.52
C LEU A 201 -5.26 -6.41 -12.05
N ASP A 202 -4.40 -6.81 -12.98
CA ASP A 202 -3.49 -5.90 -13.67
C ASP A 202 -3.39 -6.30 -15.15
N ASN A 203 -2.93 -5.39 -16.00
CA ASN A 203 -2.87 -5.58 -17.43
C ASN A 203 -1.61 -4.99 -18.06
N LYS A 204 -1.17 -5.61 -19.14
CA LYS A 204 -0.09 -5.12 -20.01
C LYS A 204 -0.63 -4.96 -21.42
N GLN A 205 -0.10 -4.00 -22.18
CA GLN A 205 -0.38 -3.88 -23.61
C GLN A 205 0.81 -4.44 -24.40
N CYS A 206 0.52 -5.31 -25.37
CA CYS A 206 1.54 -5.90 -26.23
C CYS A 206 2.19 -4.83 -27.12
N PHE A 207 3.51 -4.67 -26.99
CA PHE A 207 4.29 -3.71 -27.79
C PHE A 207 4.45 -4.15 -29.25
N SER A 208 4.57 -5.46 -29.46
CA SER A 208 4.68 -6.14 -30.75
C SER A 208 3.93 -7.47 -30.69
N ASP A 209 3.74 -8.09 -31.84
CA ASP A 209 3.22 -9.46 -31.92
C ASP A 209 4.15 -10.42 -31.17
N ASP A 210 3.60 -11.40 -30.48
CA ASP A 210 4.34 -12.38 -29.68
C ASP A 210 3.54 -13.70 -29.53
N VAL A 211 4.18 -14.72 -28.99
CA VAL A 211 3.58 -16.03 -28.70
C VAL A 211 3.82 -16.40 -27.23
N LEU A 212 2.74 -16.61 -26.49
CA LEU A 212 2.79 -17.00 -25.08
C LEU A 212 3.34 -18.44 -24.91
N PRO A 213 3.79 -18.82 -23.71
CA PRO A 213 4.40 -20.16 -23.47
C PRO A 213 3.49 -21.36 -23.80
N ASP A 214 2.18 -21.17 -23.85
CA ASP A 214 1.20 -22.20 -24.24
C ASP A 214 0.97 -22.29 -25.76
N GLY A 215 1.64 -21.45 -26.55
CA GLY A 215 1.49 -21.36 -28.00
C GLY A 215 0.44 -20.34 -28.47
N SER A 216 -0.28 -19.68 -27.55
CA SER A 216 -1.27 -18.66 -27.89
C SER A 216 -0.60 -17.41 -28.47
N SER A 217 -1.03 -16.94 -29.64
CA SER A 217 -0.51 -15.72 -30.25
C SER A 217 -1.21 -14.47 -29.71
N VAL A 218 -0.45 -13.40 -29.49
CA VAL A 218 -0.94 -12.06 -29.14
C VAL A 218 -0.44 -11.06 -30.17
N SER A 219 -1.29 -10.11 -30.55
CA SER A 219 -0.96 -9.07 -31.52
C SER A 219 -0.56 -7.77 -30.83
N LYS A 220 0.21 -6.94 -31.53
CA LYS A 220 0.51 -5.57 -31.11
C LYS A 220 -0.78 -4.82 -30.78
N GLY A 221 -0.82 -4.22 -29.58
CA GLY A 221 -1.96 -3.46 -29.08
C GLY A 221 -2.94 -4.27 -28.24
N ASP A 222 -2.86 -5.60 -28.24
CA ASP A 222 -3.67 -6.46 -27.38
C ASP A 222 -3.40 -6.15 -25.91
N ILE A 223 -4.44 -6.27 -25.09
CA ILE A 223 -4.35 -6.11 -23.63
C ILE A 223 -4.38 -7.49 -22.99
N VAL A 224 -3.26 -7.86 -22.38
CA VAL A 224 -3.12 -9.11 -21.62
C VAL A 224 -3.34 -8.83 -20.14
N PHE A 225 -4.33 -9.49 -19.57
CA PHE A 225 -4.63 -9.41 -18.14
C PHE A 225 -4.00 -10.60 -17.41
N TYR A 226 -3.55 -10.33 -16.19
CA TYR A 226 -3.31 -11.39 -15.22
C TYR A 226 -4.00 -11.01 -13.91
N VAL A 227 -4.46 -12.03 -13.19
CA VAL A 227 -5.40 -11.85 -12.09
C VAL A 227 -4.76 -12.38 -10.81
N PRO A 228 -3.95 -11.59 -10.09
CA PRO A 228 -3.34 -12.00 -8.81
C PRO A 228 -4.33 -12.68 -7.85
N TYR A 229 -5.56 -12.18 -7.78
CA TYR A 229 -6.59 -12.76 -6.90
C TYR A 229 -6.93 -14.21 -7.26
N ALA A 230 -7.07 -14.52 -8.55
CA ALA A 230 -7.35 -15.87 -9.02
C ALA A 230 -6.08 -16.74 -8.98
N MET A 231 -4.94 -16.20 -9.41
CA MET A 231 -3.64 -16.89 -9.36
C MET A 231 -3.27 -17.32 -7.95
N GLY A 232 -3.60 -16.50 -6.94
CA GLY A 232 -3.45 -16.83 -5.54
C GLY A 232 -4.19 -18.11 -5.14
N ARG A 233 -5.28 -18.48 -5.82
CA ARG A 233 -6.15 -19.64 -5.51
C ARG A 233 -6.03 -20.78 -6.52
N MET A 234 -5.12 -20.70 -7.48
CA MET A 234 -4.94 -21.76 -8.48
C MET A 234 -4.25 -22.97 -7.87
N GLU A 235 -4.91 -24.13 -7.87
CA GLU A 235 -4.33 -25.39 -7.39
C GLU A 235 -3.05 -25.78 -8.13
N TYR A 236 -2.97 -25.48 -9.43
CA TYR A 236 -1.77 -25.70 -10.23
C TYR A 236 -0.54 -24.94 -9.70
N LEU A 237 -0.74 -23.78 -9.08
CA LEU A 237 0.34 -22.99 -8.49
C LEU A 237 0.58 -23.34 -7.01
N TRP A 238 -0.49 -23.55 -6.24
CA TRP A 238 -0.42 -23.59 -4.78
C TRP A 238 -0.71 -24.96 -4.14
N GLY A 239 -1.06 -25.96 -4.93
CA GLY A 239 -1.47 -27.28 -4.47
C GLY A 239 -2.97 -27.35 -4.14
N LYS A 240 -3.41 -28.51 -3.65
CA LYS A 240 -4.83 -28.77 -3.33
C LYS A 240 -5.41 -27.90 -2.22
N ASP A 241 -4.54 -27.25 -1.45
CA ASP A 241 -4.87 -26.37 -0.34
C ASP A 241 -4.72 -24.89 -0.73
N ALA A 242 -4.90 -24.57 -2.01
CA ALA A 242 -4.76 -23.20 -2.54
C ALA A 242 -5.77 -22.22 -1.92
N ASP A 243 -6.92 -22.67 -1.45
CA ASP A 243 -7.92 -21.87 -0.77
C ASP A 243 -7.67 -21.74 0.74
N VAL A 244 -6.81 -22.59 1.32
CA VAL A 244 -6.49 -22.61 2.75
C VAL A 244 -5.51 -21.50 3.10
N PHE A 245 -5.86 -20.69 4.09
CA PHE A 245 -4.95 -19.73 4.72
C PHE A 245 -3.94 -20.47 5.60
N ARG A 246 -2.70 -20.62 5.12
CA ARG A 246 -1.63 -21.32 5.82
C ARG A 246 -0.32 -20.53 5.73
N PRO A 247 -0.03 -19.62 6.68
CA PRO A 247 1.23 -18.87 6.71
C PRO A 247 2.47 -19.77 6.67
N GLU A 248 2.39 -20.97 7.24
CA GLU A 248 3.48 -21.94 7.28
C GLU A 248 3.98 -22.36 5.87
N ARG A 249 3.24 -22.09 4.79
CA ARG A 249 3.73 -22.31 3.41
C ARG A 249 4.93 -21.43 3.04
N TRP A 250 5.09 -20.31 3.74
CA TRP A 250 6.16 -19.33 3.53
C TRP A 250 7.32 -19.52 4.48
N ILE A 251 7.32 -20.58 5.28
CA ILE A 251 8.35 -20.86 6.28
C ILE A 251 9.15 -22.08 5.84
N ASP A 252 10.48 -21.99 5.95
CA ASP A 252 11.37 -23.12 5.69
C ASP A 252 11.60 -24.00 6.93
N GLU A 253 12.47 -24.99 6.80
CA GLU A 253 12.80 -25.95 7.87
C GLU A 253 13.48 -25.31 9.09
N ASN A 254 14.06 -24.12 8.94
CA ASN A 254 14.72 -23.37 10.02
C ASN A 254 13.75 -22.41 10.72
N GLY A 255 12.50 -22.31 10.26
CA GLY A 255 11.55 -21.32 10.76
C GLY A 255 11.70 -19.94 10.11
N GLU A 256 12.51 -19.81 9.06
CA GLU A 256 12.75 -18.54 8.38
C GLU A 256 11.78 -18.33 7.22
N PHE A 257 11.50 -17.06 6.91
CA PHE A 257 10.65 -16.70 5.79
C PHE A 257 11.35 -17.01 4.46
N ARG A 258 10.71 -17.83 3.64
CA ARG A 258 11.16 -18.20 2.30
C ARG A 258 10.22 -17.64 1.23
N PRO A 259 10.65 -16.65 0.44
CA PRO A 259 9.83 -16.07 -0.61
C PRO A 259 9.64 -17.05 -1.78
N GLU A 260 8.48 -16.97 -2.43
CA GLU A 260 8.22 -17.60 -3.72
C GLU A 260 8.69 -16.73 -4.89
N SER A 261 8.78 -17.33 -6.07
CA SER A 261 9.03 -16.59 -7.31
C SER A 261 8.01 -15.45 -7.49
N PRO A 262 8.43 -14.21 -7.85
CA PRO A 262 7.50 -13.11 -8.13
C PRO A 262 6.51 -13.41 -9.27
N PHE A 263 6.83 -14.36 -10.15
CA PHE A 263 5.94 -14.81 -11.22
C PHE A 263 4.87 -15.81 -10.74
N LYS A 264 5.07 -16.42 -9.57
CA LYS A 264 4.07 -17.26 -8.88
C LYS A 264 3.26 -16.44 -7.88
N PHE A 265 3.93 -15.61 -7.08
CA PHE A 265 3.33 -14.67 -6.14
C PHE A 265 3.38 -13.24 -6.69
N THR A 266 2.34 -12.85 -7.42
CA THR A 266 2.30 -11.63 -8.23
C THR A 266 1.70 -10.40 -7.52
N ALA A 267 1.46 -10.45 -6.20
CA ALA A 267 0.87 -9.34 -5.45
C ALA A 267 1.69 -8.04 -5.52
N PHE A 268 3.00 -8.14 -5.79
CA PHE A 268 3.91 -7.01 -6.02
C PHE A 268 4.42 -6.92 -7.46
N GLN A 269 3.74 -7.56 -8.42
CA GLN A 269 4.17 -7.71 -9.82
C GLN A 269 5.48 -8.53 -9.93
N ALA A 270 6.05 -8.58 -11.14
CA ALA A 270 7.32 -9.23 -11.42
C ALA A 270 8.12 -8.48 -12.51
N GLY A 271 9.39 -8.84 -12.67
CA GLY A 271 10.25 -8.33 -13.74
C GLY A 271 10.57 -6.83 -13.62
N PRO A 272 10.83 -6.13 -14.76
CA PRO A 272 11.26 -4.72 -14.76
C PRO A 272 10.25 -3.73 -14.17
N ARG A 273 8.99 -4.15 -13.99
CA ARG A 273 7.90 -3.34 -13.44
C ARG A 273 7.46 -3.85 -12.06
N ILE A 274 8.34 -4.57 -11.36
CA ILE A 274 8.11 -4.97 -9.97
C ILE A 274 7.83 -3.73 -9.10
N CYS A 275 6.95 -3.88 -8.10
CA CYS A 275 6.57 -2.80 -7.22
C CYS A 275 7.80 -2.21 -6.51
N LEU A 276 8.10 -0.95 -6.81
CA LEU A 276 9.21 -0.21 -6.20
C LEU A 276 9.06 -0.10 -4.67
N GLY A 277 7.82 -0.03 -4.18
CA GLY A 277 7.50 0.11 -2.76
C GLY A 277 7.40 -1.21 -1.98
N LYS A 278 7.73 -2.38 -2.57
CA LYS A 278 7.51 -3.70 -1.95
C LYS A 278 8.12 -3.80 -0.54
N GLU A 279 9.42 -3.57 -0.42
CA GLU A 279 10.14 -3.72 0.86
C GLU A 279 9.68 -2.69 1.89
N PHE A 280 9.35 -1.49 1.41
CA PHE A 280 8.79 -0.43 2.23
C PHE A 280 7.40 -0.79 2.77
N ALA A 281 6.52 -1.34 1.93
CA ALA A 281 5.19 -1.79 2.32
C ALA A 281 5.26 -2.93 3.35
N TYR A 282 6.12 -3.94 3.14
CA TYR A 282 6.34 -4.99 4.14
C TYR A 282 6.80 -4.44 5.48
N ARG A 283 7.76 -3.50 5.46
CA ARG A 283 8.23 -2.85 6.69
C ARG A 283 7.10 -2.11 7.41
N GLN A 284 6.33 -1.29 6.68
CA GLN A 284 5.19 -0.56 7.26
C GLN A 284 4.14 -1.50 7.84
N MET A 285 3.77 -2.55 7.10
CA MET A 285 2.77 -3.51 7.57
C MET A 285 3.24 -4.27 8.81
N LYS A 286 4.53 -4.65 8.86
CA LYS A 286 5.12 -5.33 10.02
C LYS A 286 5.13 -4.43 11.25
N ILE A 287 5.57 -3.18 11.14
CA ILE A 287 5.55 -2.23 12.25
C ILE A 287 4.13 -2.05 12.78
N PHE A 288 3.17 -1.79 11.89
CA PHE A 288 1.78 -1.59 12.26
C PHE A 288 1.18 -2.82 12.95
N ALA A 289 1.35 -4.01 12.36
CA ALA A 289 0.84 -5.25 12.91
C ALA A 289 1.50 -5.61 14.24
N ALA A 290 2.82 -5.42 14.38
CA ALA A 290 3.55 -5.68 15.61
C ALA A 290 3.06 -4.78 16.75
N VAL A 291 2.90 -3.47 16.53
CA VAL A 291 2.35 -2.56 17.55
C VAL A 291 0.95 -2.98 17.95
N LEU A 292 0.04 -3.19 17.00
CA LEU A 292 -1.34 -3.51 17.33
C LEU A 292 -1.48 -4.84 18.05
N LEU A 293 -0.84 -5.90 17.54
CA LEU A 293 -0.98 -7.24 18.12
C LEU A 293 -0.20 -7.41 19.43
N ARG A 294 0.79 -6.54 19.70
CA ARG A 294 1.46 -6.48 21.01
C ARG A 294 0.54 -5.99 22.12
N PHE A 295 -0.30 -4.99 21.84
CA PHE A 295 -1.12 -4.34 22.87
C PHE A 295 -2.59 -4.76 22.84
N PHE A 296 -3.07 -5.33 21.73
CA PHE A 296 -4.47 -5.68 21.56
C PHE A 296 -4.65 -7.08 20.99
N ALA A 297 -5.75 -7.71 21.36
CA ALA A 297 -6.33 -8.86 20.69
C ALA A 297 -7.58 -8.40 19.94
N PHE A 298 -7.72 -8.82 18.68
CA PHE A 298 -8.81 -8.40 17.81
C PHE A 298 -9.80 -9.54 17.57
N ARG A 299 -11.09 -9.19 17.53
CA ARG A 299 -12.17 -10.07 17.08
C ARG A 299 -13.08 -9.32 16.12
N LEU A 300 -13.72 -10.02 15.20
CA LEU A 300 -14.77 -9.43 14.39
C LEU A 300 -15.92 -9.00 15.29
N ARG A 301 -16.52 -7.84 15.02
CA ARG A 301 -17.72 -7.39 15.73
C ARG A 301 -18.89 -8.35 15.51
N ASP A 302 -18.97 -8.90 14.30
CA ASP A 302 -19.89 -9.97 13.92
C ASP A 302 -19.09 -11.08 13.24
N GLU A 303 -18.98 -12.24 13.91
CA GLU A 303 -18.21 -13.37 13.41
C GLU A 303 -18.81 -14.00 12.15
N ASN A 304 -20.12 -13.81 11.93
CA ASN A 304 -20.87 -14.33 10.80
C ASN A 304 -20.97 -13.33 9.63
N ALA A 305 -20.49 -12.10 9.80
CA ALA A 305 -20.55 -11.10 8.75
C ALA A 305 -19.81 -11.58 7.48
N CYS A 306 -20.52 -11.54 6.36
CA CYS A 306 -19.92 -11.72 5.04
C CYS A 306 -19.25 -10.41 4.64
N VAL A 307 -17.98 -10.47 4.27
CA VAL A 307 -17.23 -9.29 3.84
C VAL A 307 -17.41 -9.13 2.34
N ASN A 308 -18.01 -8.02 1.93
CA ASN A 308 -18.16 -7.66 0.52
C ASN A 308 -17.00 -6.79 0.03
N TYR A 309 -16.91 -6.63 -1.29
CA TYR A 309 -15.86 -5.86 -1.95
C TYR A 309 -16.37 -4.53 -2.46
N ARG A 310 -15.66 -3.43 -2.16
CA ARG A 310 -15.95 -2.14 -2.79
C ARG A 310 -15.36 -2.12 -4.21
N THR A 311 -16.12 -1.58 -5.17
CA THR A 311 -15.63 -1.40 -6.55
C THR A 311 -14.60 -0.27 -6.60
N MET A 312 -13.31 -0.63 -6.51
CA MET A 312 -12.17 0.28 -6.58
C MET A 312 -11.01 -0.37 -7.36
N ILE A 313 -9.97 0.41 -7.70
CA ILE A 313 -8.73 -0.11 -8.30
C ILE A 313 -8.08 -1.14 -7.35
N THR A 314 -8.16 -0.86 -6.06
CA THR A 314 -7.66 -1.71 -4.98
C THR A 314 -8.79 -2.57 -4.39
N LEU A 315 -8.43 -3.73 -3.85
CA LEU A 315 -9.36 -4.66 -3.21
C LEU A 315 -9.74 -4.15 -1.80
N HIS A 316 -10.75 -3.30 -1.70
CA HIS A 316 -11.25 -2.77 -0.42
C HIS A 316 -12.41 -3.59 0.13
N ILE A 317 -12.48 -3.66 1.45
CA ILE A 317 -13.66 -4.14 2.19
C ILE A 317 -14.77 -3.09 2.07
N GLU A 318 -15.93 -3.51 1.60
CA GLU A 318 -17.13 -2.67 1.57
C GLU A 318 -17.59 -2.32 2.98
N GLU A 319 -18.07 -1.09 3.20
CA GLU A 319 -18.52 -0.56 4.51
C GLU A 319 -17.46 -0.54 5.64
N GLY A 320 -16.25 -1.01 5.37
CA GLY A 320 -15.14 -1.07 6.32
C GLY A 320 -15.15 -2.33 7.19
N LEU A 321 -14.03 -2.57 7.88
CA LEU A 321 -13.86 -3.72 8.76
C LEU A 321 -14.16 -3.31 10.20
N HIS A 322 -15.24 -3.85 10.77
CA HIS A 322 -15.60 -3.60 12.17
C HIS A 322 -15.05 -4.69 13.09
N VAL A 323 -14.13 -4.29 13.98
CA VAL A 323 -13.49 -5.17 14.96
C VAL A 323 -13.65 -4.64 16.38
N THR A 324 -13.60 -5.55 17.35
CA THR A 324 -13.42 -5.24 18.76
C THR A 324 -11.96 -5.47 19.13
N ALA A 325 -11.30 -4.45 19.67
CA ALA A 325 -9.96 -4.54 20.21
C ALA A 325 -10.02 -4.67 21.74
N THR A 326 -9.45 -5.74 22.28
CA THR A 326 -9.32 -5.97 23.73
C THR A 326 -7.86 -5.76 24.11
N ALA A 327 -7.58 -4.90 25.08
CA ALA A 327 -6.21 -4.71 25.57
C ALA A 327 -5.65 -6.02 26.14
N ARG A 328 -4.36 -6.26 25.92
CA ARG A 328 -3.63 -7.42 26.44
C ARG A 328 -3.01 -7.18 27.80
#